data_AF-A0A7C6W2B6-F1
#
_entry.id   AF-A0A7C6W2B6-F1
#
_cell.length_a   1.000
_cell.length_b   1.000
_cell.length_c   1.000
_cell.angle_alpha   90.00
_cell.angle_beta   90.00
_cell.angle_gamma   90.00
#
_symmetry.space_group_name_H-M   'P 1'
#
loop_
_entity.id
_entity.type
_entity.pdbx_description
1 polymer ?
#
loop_
_entity_poly.entity_id
_entity_poly.type
_entity_poly.pdbx_seq_one_letter_code
_entity_poly.pdbx_strand_id
1 'polypeptide(L)'
;MKVLLRILYALVVALVFVFVQNYAHSVAADKYFQEEGLKAFVDSNPDKYRFFYGSTGYHKKEATYTIKQNDFTIQFFEINKVFKNKEGDVKVEEYYYIMIDHPTFVIPHQFPQVHYLRFSNDDATESFRIVQFKRLPFSVVVNNEEEGLIDALDLINKGFTKIELIEYYSEENEIILAESNVEMLEEHLTIKNVVEDNYNNIAVLNENGIFTKLPIESSEYAYIYYLITIGYIIIMIIVTYFIFFFRPKKLGKEKPSKHFYKKTEK
;
A
#
# COMPACT_ATOMS: atom_id res chain seq x y z
N MET A 1 27.32 -2.23 -35.01
CA MET A 1 25.91 -1.92 -34.67
C MET A 1 25.08 -3.09 -34.11
N LYS A 2 25.32 -4.36 -34.48
CA LYS A 2 24.46 -5.49 -34.03
C LYS A 2 24.60 -5.88 -32.56
N VAL A 3 25.80 -5.76 -31.97
CA VAL A 3 26.06 -6.19 -30.58
C VAL A 3 25.52 -5.17 -29.57
N LEU A 4 25.81 -3.88 -29.75
CA LEU A 4 25.29 -2.80 -28.90
C LEU A 4 23.74 -2.80 -28.85
N LEU A 5 23.07 -2.98 -30.01
CA LEU A 5 21.61 -3.05 -30.06
C LEU A 5 21.05 -4.28 -29.31
N ARG A 6 21.76 -5.41 -29.35
CA ARG A 6 21.38 -6.62 -28.59
C ARG A 6 21.52 -6.42 -27.09
N ILE A 7 22.60 -5.76 -26.66
CA ILE A 7 22.83 -5.42 -25.26
C ILE A 7 21.75 -4.46 -24.76
N LEU A 8 21.48 -3.38 -25.52
CA LEU A 8 20.43 -2.42 -25.17
C LEU A 8 19.05 -3.08 -25.12
N TYR A 9 18.75 -3.94 -26.09
CA TYR A 9 17.52 -4.73 -26.08
C TYR A 9 17.42 -5.60 -24.81
N ALA A 10 18.46 -6.36 -24.47
CA ALA A 10 18.47 -7.19 -23.26
C ALA A 10 18.27 -6.37 -21.97
N LEU A 11 18.86 -5.18 -21.89
CA LEU A 11 18.67 -4.26 -20.76
C LEU A 11 17.22 -3.78 -20.64
N VAL A 12 16.62 -3.35 -21.75
CA VAL A 12 15.21 -2.92 -21.78
C VAL A 12 14.30 -4.07 -21.37
N VAL A 13 14.56 -5.28 -21.89
CA VAL A 13 13.81 -6.48 -21.56
C VAL A 13 13.88 -6.78 -20.06
N ALA A 14 15.08 -6.74 -19.47
CA ALA A 14 15.26 -6.96 -18.04
C ALA A 14 14.53 -5.89 -17.19
N LEU A 15 14.58 -4.62 -17.61
CA LEU A 15 13.88 -3.54 -16.91
C LEU A 15 12.35 -3.72 -16.98
N VAL A 16 11.82 -4.04 -18.17
CA VAL A 16 10.40 -4.35 -18.35
C VAL A 16 10.02 -5.60 -17.55
N PHE A 17 10.89 -6.60 -17.45
CA PHE A 17 10.64 -7.78 -16.63
C PHE A 17 10.46 -7.41 -15.15
N VAL A 18 11.38 -6.61 -14.58
CA VAL A 18 11.25 -6.12 -13.19
C VAL A 18 9.94 -5.35 -13.01
N PHE A 19 9.58 -4.48 -13.95
CA PHE A 19 8.31 -3.76 -13.92
C PHE A 19 7.10 -4.71 -13.93
N VAL A 20 7.10 -5.70 -14.83
CA VAL A 20 6.02 -6.69 -14.94
C VAL A 20 5.89 -7.52 -13.66
N GLN A 21 7.00 -7.90 -13.04
CA GLN A 21 7.02 -8.62 -11.77
C GLN A 21 6.37 -7.83 -10.65
N ASN A 22 6.76 -6.55 -10.48
CA ASN A 22 6.16 -5.67 -9.49
C ASN A 22 4.66 -5.43 -9.77
N TYR A 23 4.31 -5.20 -11.03
CA TYR A 23 2.91 -5.05 -11.45
C TYR A 23 2.09 -6.30 -11.14
N ALA A 24 2.61 -7.48 -11.47
CA ALA A 24 1.94 -8.75 -11.23
C ALA A 24 1.68 -9.01 -9.75
N HIS A 25 2.67 -8.75 -8.88
CA HIS A 25 2.49 -8.81 -7.43
C HIS A 25 1.44 -7.83 -6.93
N SER A 26 1.47 -6.58 -7.42
CA SER A 26 0.49 -5.55 -7.04
C SER A 26 -0.93 -5.96 -7.41
N VAL A 27 -1.15 -6.46 -8.63
CA VAL A 27 -2.48 -6.90 -9.10
C VAL A 27 -2.98 -8.11 -8.30
N ALA A 28 -2.10 -9.06 -7.97
CA ALA A 28 -2.47 -10.21 -7.15
C ALA A 28 -2.86 -9.77 -5.72
N ALA A 29 -2.07 -8.88 -5.11
CA ALA A 29 -2.39 -8.31 -3.80
C ALA A 29 -3.71 -7.53 -3.83
N ASP A 30 -3.91 -6.68 -4.84
CA ASP A 30 -5.15 -5.91 -5.01
C ASP A 30 -6.37 -6.83 -5.13
N LYS A 31 -6.24 -7.95 -5.84
CA LYS A 31 -7.31 -8.94 -5.99
C LYS A 31 -7.61 -9.65 -4.67
N TYR A 32 -6.57 -10.07 -3.93
CA TYR A 32 -6.69 -10.65 -2.59
C TYR A 32 -7.44 -9.70 -1.64
N PHE A 33 -7.01 -8.44 -1.54
CA PHE A 33 -7.67 -7.47 -0.67
C PHE A 33 -9.09 -7.11 -1.12
N GLN A 34 -9.37 -7.12 -2.43
CA GLN A 34 -10.72 -6.90 -2.94
C GLN A 34 -11.69 -8.02 -2.60
N GLU A 35 -11.24 -9.27 -2.60
CA GLU A 35 -12.10 -10.42 -2.32
C GLU A 35 -12.15 -10.74 -0.84
N GLU A 36 -11.00 -11.06 -0.24
CA GLU A 36 -10.92 -11.46 1.16
C GLU A 36 -11.06 -10.27 2.10
N GLY A 37 -10.51 -9.11 1.73
CA GLY A 37 -10.68 -7.89 2.52
C GLY A 37 -12.12 -7.39 2.53
N LEU A 38 -12.85 -7.48 1.41
CA LEU A 38 -14.26 -7.09 1.39
C LEU A 38 -15.12 -8.03 2.23
N LYS A 39 -14.91 -9.35 2.14
CA LYS A 39 -15.57 -10.33 3.01
C LYS A 39 -15.30 -10.02 4.48
N ALA A 40 -14.02 -9.85 4.84
CA ALA A 40 -13.61 -9.52 6.20
C ALA A 40 -14.31 -8.25 6.71
N PHE A 41 -14.43 -7.22 5.87
CA PHE A 41 -15.08 -5.95 6.23
C PHE A 41 -16.60 -6.08 6.40
N VAL A 42 -17.27 -6.85 5.54
CA VAL A 42 -18.74 -6.93 5.49
C VAL A 42 -19.33 -7.94 6.48
N ASP A 43 -18.62 -9.02 6.78
CA ASP A 43 -19.17 -10.19 7.50
C ASP A 43 -19.51 -9.98 8.99
N SER A 44 -19.66 -8.73 9.46
CA SER A 44 -19.95 -8.38 10.86
C SER A 44 -19.03 -9.07 11.86
N ASN A 45 -17.83 -9.44 11.42
CA ASN A 45 -16.85 -10.10 12.24
C ASN A 45 -16.25 -9.07 13.21
N PRO A 46 -16.24 -9.31 14.54
CA PRO A 46 -15.57 -8.43 15.49
C PRO A 46 -14.08 -8.25 15.18
N ASP A 47 -13.45 -9.19 14.45
CA ASP A 47 -12.05 -9.12 14.03
C ASP A 47 -11.85 -8.46 12.65
N LYS A 48 -12.89 -7.83 12.07
CA LYS A 48 -12.86 -7.32 10.69
C LYS A 48 -11.68 -6.38 10.39
N TYR A 49 -11.36 -5.50 11.34
CA TYR A 49 -10.29 -4.52 11.14
C TYR A 49 -8.89 -5.14 11.22
N ARG A 50 -8.75 -6.21 12.01
CA ARG A 50 -7.49 -6.94 12.18
C ARG A 50 -6.93 -7.48 10.87
N PHE A 51 -7.78 -7.78 9.90
CA PHE A 51 -7.33 -8.22 8.58
C PHE A 51 -6.43 -7.17 7.89
N PHE A 52 -6.66 -5.88 8.12
CA PHE A 52 -5.98 -4.79 7.39
C PHE A 52 -4.67 -4.36 8.03
N TYR A 53 -4.60 -4.35 9.36
CA TYR A 53 -3.38 -4.00 10.08
C TYR A 53 -2.63 -5.23 10.63
N GLY A 54 -3.22 -6.42 10.66
CA GLY A 54 -2.64 -7.55 11.37
C GLY A 54 -1.30 -8.03 10.82
N SER A 55 -0.97 -7.72 9.57
CA SER A 55 0.34 -8.04 8.97
C SER A 55 1.43 -7.00 9.28
N THR A 56 1.14 -5.90 9.97
CA THR A 56 2.10 -4.80 10.18
C THR A 56 2.97 -5.00 11.42
N GLY A 57 2.45 -5.63 12.47
CA GLY A 57 3.16 -5.81 13.74
C GLY A 57 2.33 -6.55 14.79
N TYR A 58 2.77 -6.46 16.05
CA TYR A 58 2.00 -6.91 17.21
C TYR A 58 0.83 -5.96 17.44
N HIS A 59 -0.35 -6.48 17.73
CA HIS A 59 -1.56 -5.68 17.76
C HIS A 59 -2.63 -6.28 18.67
N LYS A 60 -3.58 -5.45 19.09
CA LYS A 60 -4.82 -5.88 19.75
C LYS A 60 -5.99 -5.82 18.78
N LYS A 61 -7.11 -6.48 19.12
CA LYS A 61 -8.35 -6.43 18.32
C LYS A 61 -9.07 -5.10 18.47
N GLU A 62 -9.06 -4.56 19.68
CA GLU A 62 -9.77 -3.34 20.03
C GLU A 62 -8.97 -2.11 19.60
N ALA A 63 -9.68 -1.08 19.18
CA ALA A 63 -9.08 0.21 18.89
C ALA A 63 -8.73 0.91 20.21
N THR A 64 -7.53 1.50 20.28
CA THR A 64 -7.08 2.36 21.38
C THR A 64 -7.97 3.58 21.53
N TYR A 65 -8.38 4.18 20.40
CA TYR A 65 -9.35 5.27 20.37
C TYR A 65 -10.40 5.02 19.29
N THR A 66 -11.65 5.40 19.57
CA THR A 66 -12.74 5.41 18.60
C THR A 66 -13.48 6.74 18.70
N ILE A 67 -13.48 7.50 17.61
CA ILE A 67 -14.18 8.77 17.48
C ILE A 67 -15.33 8.56 16.51
N LYS A 68 -16.54 8.97 16.90
CA LYS A 68 -17.74 8.91 16.05
C LYS A 68 -18.33 10.30 15.92
N GLN A 69 -18.26 10.87 14.72
CA GLN A 69 -18.68 12.25 14.48
C GLN A 69 -19.20 12.38 13.05
N ASN A 70 -20.38 12.98 12.86
CA ASN A 70 -20.98 13.22 11.53
C ASN A 70 -20.97 11.96 10.64
N ASP A 71 -21.39 10.82 11.19
CA ASP A 71 -21.38 9.49 10.56
C ASP A 71 -20.00 8.91 10.18
N PHE A 72 -18.91 9.66 10.38
CA PHE A 72 -17.56 9.11 10.33
C PHE A 72 -17.24 8.35 11.62
N THR A 73 -16.61 7.19 11.45
CA THR A 73 -15.98 6.42 12.53
C THR A 73 -14.47 6.39 12.29
N ILE A 74 -13.71 7.05 13.16
CA ILE A 74 -12.25 7.10 13.12
C ILE A 74 -11.73 6.19 14.24
N GLN A 75 -10.93 5.19 13.89
CA GLN A 75 -10.42 4.19 14.83
C GLN A 75 -8.91 4.13 14.78
N PHE A 76 -8.30 4.20 15.95
CA PHE A 76 -6.85 4.16 16.14
C PHE A 76 -6.50 2.79 16.70
N PHE A 77 -5.70 2.01 15.97
CA PHE A 77 -5.21 0.72 16.44
C PHE A 77 -3.73 0.83 16.81
N GLU A 78 -3.37 0.47 18.04
CA GLU A 78 -1.98 0.35 18.48
C GLU A 78 -1.30 -0.83 17.77
N ILE A 79 -0.17 -0.54 17.12
CA ILE A 79 0.69 -1.49 16.42
C ILE A 79 2.11 -1.34 16.92
N ASN A 80 2.72 -2.45 17.31
CA ASN A 80 4.10 -2.45 17.79
C ASN A 80 5.01 -3.24 16.85
N LYS A 81 6.12 -2.63 16.46
CA LYS A 81 7.18 -3.31 15.68
C LYS A 81 8.36 -3.60 16.59
N VAL A 82 8.86 -4.83 16.48
CA VAL A 82 10.03 -5.31 17.20
C VAL A 82 11.24 -5.25 16.28
N PHE A 83 12.26 -4.52 16.69
CA PHE A 83 13.56 -4.46 16.03
C PHE A 83 14.61 -5.10 16.93
N LYS A 84 15.46 -5.94 16.33
CA LYS A 84 16.57 -6.57 17.04
C LYS A 84 17.88 -6.09 16.46
N ASN A 85 18.75 -5.54 17.29
CA ASN A 85 20.09 -5.19 16.86
C ASN A 85 21.00 -6.44 16.78
N LYS A 86 22.24 -6.27 16.30
CA LYS A 86 23.20 -7.39 16.19
C LYS A 86 23.68 -7.91 17.54
N GLU A 87 23.59 -7.10 18.59
CA GLU A 87 24.02 -7.41 19.96
C GLU A 87 22.95 -8.19 20.74
N GLY A 88 21.73 -8.24 20.21
CA GLY A 88 20.61 -8.96 20.77
C GLY A 88 19.59 -8.10 21.48
N ASP A 89 19.84 -6.79 21.60
CA ASP A 89 18.92 -5.84 22.21
C ASP A 89 17.67 -5.72 21.36
N VAL A 90 16.55 -5.67 22.07
CA VAL A 90 15.21 -5.57 21.50
C VAL A 90 14.74 -4.14 21.69
N LYS A 91 14.32 -3.50 20.60
CA LYS A 91 13.65 -2.21 20.59
C LYS A 91 12.23 -2.41 20.10
N VAL A 92 11.26 -1.88 20.84
CA VAL A 92 9.86 -1.86 20.41
C VAL A 92 9.46 -0.43 20.06
N GLU A 93 8.95 -0.25 18.86
CA GLU A 93 8.41 1.02 18.37
C GLU A 93 6.89 0.94 18.25
N GLU A 94 6.21 2.02 18.66
CA GLU A 94 4.76 2.11 18.80
C GLU A 94 4.17 3.01 17.73
N TYR A 95 3.14 2.52 17.06
CA TYR A 95 2.46 3.24 15.99
C TYR A 95 0.95 3.17 16.15
N TYR A 96 0.25 4.15 15.60
CA TYR A 96 -1.16 4.05 15.29
C TYR A 96 -1.35 3.67 13.82
N TYR A 97 -2.18 2.66 13.60
CA TYR A 97 -2.84 2.42 12.32
C TYR A 97 -4.25 3.02 12.41
N ILE A 98 -4.51 4.07 11.64
CA ILE A 98 -5.76 4.83 11.76
C ILE A 98 -6.67 4.52 10.59
N MET A 99 -7.86 4.00 10.88
CA MET A 99 -8.90 3.67 9.91
C MET A 99 -10.05 4.67 10.01
N ILE A 100 -10.59 5.06 8.85
CA ILE A 100 -11.72 5.97 8.73
C ILE A 100 -12.80 5.28 7.90
N ASP A 101 -13.97 5.09 8.52
CA ASP A 101 -15.14 4.46 7.92
C ASP A 101 -16.30 5.47 7.89
N HIS A 102 -17.14 5.40 6.85
CA HIS A 102 -18.37 6.17 6.74
C HIS A 102 -19.39 5.36 5.90
N PRO A 103 -20.66 5.28 6.33
CA PRO A 103 -21.64 4.34 5.78
C PRO A 103 -21.92 4.50 4.28
N THR A 104 -21.90 5.74 3.76
CA THR A 104 -22.28 6.05 2.37
C THR A 104 -21.27 6.87 1.59
N PHE A 105 -20.14 7.22 2.20
CA PHE A 105 -19.15 8.13 1.64
C PHE A 105 -17.79 7.45 1.73
N VAL A 106 -17.24 7.12 0.58
CA VAL A 106 -15.86 6.63 0.51
C VAL A 106 -15.03 7.79 0.03
N ILE A 107 -14.09 8.23 0.86
CA ILE A 107 -13.19 9.33 0.55
C ILE A 107 -12.49 9.02 -0.78
N PRO A 108 -12.81 9.74 -1.87
CA PRO A 108 -12.35 9.36 -3.19
C PRO A 108 -10.86 9.66 -3.35
N HIS A 109 -10.12 8.76 -3.99
CA HIS A 109 -8.74 9.02 -4.39
C HIS A 109 -8.70 9.84 -5.70
N GLN A 110 -9.34 11.02 -5.73
CA GLN A 110 -9.45 11.81 -6.96
C GLN A 110 -9.13 13.29 -6.73
N PHE A 111 -8.10 13.77 -7.43
CA PHE A 111 -7.83 15.19 -7.61
C PHE A 111 -9.06 15.87 -8.24
N PRO A 112 -9.47 17.08 -7.79
CA PRO A 112 -8.73 18.00 -6.92
C PRO A 112 -8.95 17.80 -5.42
N GLN A 113 -9.81 16.86 -5.00
CA GLN A 113 -10.15 16.70 -3.58
C GLN A 113 -9.05 15.92 -2.86
N VAL A 114 -8.50 16.51 -1.80
CA VAL A 114 -7.53 15.84 -0.92
C VAL A 114 -8.02 15.91 0.51
N HIS A 115 -8.02 14.78 1.19
CA HIS A 115 -8.48 14.67 2.55
C HIS A 115 -7.32 14.48 3.52
N TYR A 116 -7.42 15.12 4.68
CA TYR A 116 -6.43 15.01 5.74
C TYR A 116 -7.09 14.75 7.09
N LEU A 117 -6.37 14.02 7.94
CA LEU A 117 -6.62 13.98 9.36
C LEU A 117 -5.64 14.95 10.02
N ARG A 118 -6.17 16.05 10.57
CA ARG A 118 -5.38 17.09 11.20
C ARG A 118 -5.48 16.96 12.71
N PHE A 119 -4.33 16.93 13.36
CA PHE A 119 -4.17 17.02 14.80
C PHE A 119 -3.74 18.45 15.14
N SER A 120 -4.35 19.04 16.15
CA SER A 120 -4.03 20.41 16.56
C SER A 120 -4.17 20.61 18.06
N ASN A 121 -3.43 21.61 18.56
CA ASN A 121 -3.61 22.25 19.85
C ASN A 121 -3.36 23.75 19.68
N ASP A 122 -3.22 24.49 20.79
CA ASP A 122 -3.03 25.95 20.74
C ASP A 122 -1.71 26.38 20.08
N ASP A 123 -0.69 25.52 20.07
CA ASP A 123 0.69 25.86 19.67
C ASP A 123 1.17 25.15 18.39
N ALA A 124 0.54 24.05 17.99
CA ALA A 124 1.00 23.16 16.94
C ALA A 124 -0.15 22.53 16.15
N THR A 125 0.14 22.23 14.88
CA THR A 125 -0.77 21.56 13.97
C THR A 125 0.02 20.58 13.12
N GLU A 126 -0.54 19.40 12.90
CA GLU A 126 0.04 18.37 12.04
C GLU A 126 -1.05 17.65 11.26
N SER A 127 -0.84 17.51 9.95
CA SER A 127 -1.83 16.92 9.03
C SER A 127 -1.27 15.70 8.35
N PHE A 128 -2.03 14.61 8.40
CA PHE A 128 -1.71 13.37 7.71
C PHE A 128 -2.69 13.12 6.59
N ARG A 129 -2.19 12.66 5.44
CA ARG A 129 -3.03 12.42 4.28
C ARG A 129 -3.92 11.21 4.52
N ILE A 130 -5.15 11.28 4.03
CA ILE A 130 -6.07 10.16 4.03
C ILE A 130 -6.12 9.59 2.61
N VAL A 131 -6.00 8.27 2.51
CA VAL A 131 -6.10 7.56 1.25
C VAL A 131 -7.10 6.42 1.36
N GLN A 132 -7.89 6.22 0.30
CA GLN A 132 -8.72 5.02 0.21
C GLN A 132 -7.84 3.77 0.27
N PHE A 133 -8.19 2.81 1.12
CA PHE A 133 -7.46 1.55 1.19
C PHE A 133 -7.82 0.69 -0.03
N LYS A 134 -6.97 0.72 -1.06
CA LYS A 134 -7.18 0.01 -2.33
C LYS A 134 -8.54 0.38 -2.94
N ARG A 135 -9.48 -0.56 -3.02
CA ARG A 135 -10.85 -0.35 -3.52
C ARG A 135 -11.91 -0.67 -2.48
N LEU A 136 -11.53 -0.70 -1.21
CA LEU A 136 -12.43 -1.01 -0.11
C LEU A 136 -13.21 0.24 0.33
N PRO A 137 -14.38 0.08 0.96
CA PRO A 137 -15.25 1.18 1.35
C PRO A 137 -14.80 1.85 2.67
N PHE A 138 -13.49 1.97 2.89
CA PHE A 138 -12.91 2.69 4.02
C PHE A 138 -11.57 3.29 3.61
N SER A 139 -11.07 4.21 4.43
CA SER A 139 -9.82 4.92 4.22
C SER A 139 -8.86 4.72 5.38
N VAL A 140 -7.60 4.98 5.11
CA VAL A 140 -6.51 4.92 6.09
C VAL A 140 -5.74 6.22 6.09
N VAL A 141 -5.21 6.58 7.25
CA VAL A 141 -4.29 7.70 7.39
C VAL A 141 -2.88 7.20 7.07
N VAL A 142 -2.14 7.95 6.28
CA VAL A 142 -0.76 7.62 5.89
C VAL A 142 0.21 8.74 6.26
N ASN A 143 1.44 8.34 6.56
CA ASN A 143 2.54 9.25 6.80
C ASN A 143 3.11 9.84 5.49
N ASN A 144 4.18 10.62 5.59
CA ASN A 144 4.84 11.25 4.44
C ASN A 144 5.47 10.25 3.45
N GLU A 145 5.70 9.01 3.88
CA GLU A 145 6.22 7.91 3.06
C GLU A 145 5.10 7.05 2.45
N GLU A 146 3.84 7.49 2.58
CA GLU A 146 2.63 6.74 2.21
C GLU A 146 2.44 5.41 2.96
N GLU A 147 3.06 5.26 4.14
CA GLU A 147 2.84 4.12 5.02
C GLU A 147 1.70 4.38 6.01
N GLY A 148 0.85 3.36 6.25
CA GLY A 148 -0.28 3.44 7.17
C GLY A 148 0.09 3.35 8.66
N LEU A 149 1.29 3.77 9.04
CA LEU A 149 1.79 3.72 10.41
C LEU A 149 2.26 5.10 10.83
N ILE A 150 1.59 5.66 11.83
CA ILE A 150 1.87 6.99 12.39
C ILE A 150 2.53 6.80 13.75
N ASP A 151 3.65 7.48 14.03
CA ASP A 151 4.36 7.35 15.30
C ASP A 151 3.45 7.79 16.46
N ALA A 152 3.17 6.86 17.38
CA ALA A 152 2.20 7.10 18.45
C ALA A 152 2.76 8.06 19.52
N LEU A 153 4.05 7.91 19.85
CA LEU A 153 4.70 8.72 20.88
C LEU A 153 4.91 10.16 20.40
N ASP A 154 5.20 10.36 19.11
CA ASP A 154 5.29 11.71 18.54
C ASP A 154 3.97 12.49 18.69
N LEU A 155 2.83 11.86 18.35
CA LEU A 155 1.51 12.47 18.52
C LEU A 155 1.17 12.77 19.99
N ILE A 156 1.48 11.84 20.90
CA ILE A 156 1.22 12.00 22.34
C ILE A 156 2.10 13.11 22.92
N ASN A 157 3.40 13.12 22.61
CA ASN A 157 4.36 14.10 23.13
C ASN A 157 4.06 15.52 22.67
N LYS A 158 3.50 15.68 21.47
CA LYS A 158 3.03 16.97 20.97
C LYS A 158 1.77 17.48 21.70
N GLY A 159 1.08 16.62 22.45
CA GLY A 159 -0.04 17.00 23.30
C GLY A 159 -1.21 17.56 22.49
N PHE A 160 -1.53 16.95 21.35
CA PHE A 160 -2.67 17.38 20.54
C PHE A 160 -3.99 17.14 21.29
N THR A 161 -4.87 18.14 21.27
CA THR A 161 -6.15 18.12 22.00
C THR A 161 -7.35 18.08 21.06
N LYS A 162 -7.12 18.25 19.76
CA LYS A 162 -8.16 18.32 18.73
C LYS A 162 -7.80 17.47 17.52
N ILE A 163 -8.80 16.82 16.95
CA ILE A 163 -8.71 16.09 15.68
C ILE A 163 -9.79 16.61 14.73
N GLU A 164 -9.40 16.88 13.49
CA GLU A 164 -10.27 17.35 12.42
C GLU A 164 -10.10 16.49 11.17
N LEU A 165 -11.21 16.05 10.59
CA LEU A 165 -11.27 15.47 9.27
C LEU A 165 -11.55 16.58 8.27
N ILE A 166 -10.63 16.79 7.33
CA ILE A 166 -10.63 17.97 6.47
C ILE A 166 -10.62 17.54 5.02
N GLU A 167 -11.35 18.28 4.19
CA GLU A 167 -11.36 18.18 2.73
C GLU A 167 -10.86 19.51 2.13
N TYR A 168 -9.86 19.42 1.26
CA TYR A 168 -9.39 20.54 0.44
C TYR A 168 -9.87 20.39 -1.00
N TYR A 169 -10.50 21.43 -1.55
CA TYR A 169 -10.83 21.52 -2.98
C TYR A 169 -9.76 22.29 -3.77
N SER A 170 -9.08 23.20 -3.09
CA SER A 170 -7.93 23.99 -3.54
C SER A 170 -7.18 24.47 -2.28
N GLU A 171 -5.95 24.97 -2.41
CA GLU A 171 -5.13 25.44 -1.27
C GLU A 171 -5.85 26.46 -0.36
N GLU A 172 -6.87 27.13 -0.87
CA GLU A 172 -7.62 28.18 -0.16
C GLU A 172 -9.02 27.75 0.32
N ASN A 173 -9.51 26.56 -0.06
CA ASN A 173 -10.87 26.11 0.26
C ASN A 173 -10.83 24.85 1.12
N GLU A 174 -10.86 25.07 2.43
CA GLU A 174 -10.90 24.05 3.47
C GLU A 174 -12.33 23.81 3.96
N ILE A 175 -12.75 22.54 4.02
CA ILE A 175 -14.02 22.13 4.64
C ILE A 175 -13.72 21.13 5.76
N ILE A 176 -14.19 21.43 6.97
CA ILE A 176 -14.13 20.50 8.10
C ILE A 176 -15.36 19.58 8.00
N LEU A 177 -15.12 18.28 7.76
CA LEU A 177 -16.15 17.27 7.64
C LEU A 177 -16.55 16.71 9.02
N ALA A 178 -15.59 16.56 9.92
CA ALA A 178 -15.80 16.12 11.29
C ALA A 178 -14.74 16.72 12.22
N GLU A 179 -15.13 16.98 13.46
CA GLU A 179 -14.26 17.57 14.48
C GLU A 179 -14.54 16.90 15.83
N SER A 180 -13.49 16.58 16.58
CA SER A 180 -13.62 16.06 17.93
C SER A 180 -12.44 16.48 18.81
N ASN A 181 -12.70 16.63 20.11
CA ASN A 181 -11.64 16.75 21.09
C ASN A 181 -11.05 15.37 21.36
N VAL A 182 -9.74 15.30 21.56
CA VAL A 182 -9.04 14.06 21.88
C VAL A 182 -8.11 14.30 23.06
N GLU A 183 -7.90 13.27 23.86
CA GLU A 183 -6.87 13.24 24.87
C GLU A 183 -6.05 11.96 24.62
N MET A 184 -4.89 12.12 23.99
CA MET A 184 -3.99 11.01 23.69
C MET A 184 -2.96 10.88 24.81
N LEU A 185 -3.01 9.77 25.55
CA LEU A 185 -2.14 9.51 26.71
C LEU A 185 -1.30 8.25 26.47
N GLU A 186 -0.07 8.25 26.99
CA GLU A 186 0.85 7.10 26.92
C GLU A 186 0.28 5.87 27.64
N GLU A 187 -0.50 6.05 28.71
CA GLU A 187 -1.15 4.94 29.44
C GLU A 187 -2.16 4.14 28.63
N HIS A 188 -2.64 4.70 27.50
CA HIS A 188 -3.50 3.97 26.57
C HIS A 188 -2.70 3.04 25.64
N LEU A 189 -1.38 3.23 25.53
CA LEU A 189 -0.48 2.32 24.83
C LEU A 189 -0.09 1.18 25.77
N THR A 190 -0.53 -0.03 25.44
CA THR A 190 -0.52 -1.16 26.38
C THR A 190 0.21 -2.39 25.85
N ILE A 191 0.62 -2.38 24.58
CA ILE A 191 1.27 -3.53 23.93
C ILE A 191 2.76 -3.56 24.24
N LYS A 192 3.42 -2.40 24.30
CA LYS A 192 4.89 -2.31 24.32
C LYS A 192 5.53 -3.07 25.46
N ASN A 193 5.15 -2.76 26.70
CA ASN A 193 5.77 -3.36 27.88
C ASN A 193 5.64 -4.89 27.85
N VAL A 194 4.49 -5.41 27.41
CA VAL A 194 4.28 -6.86 27.31
C VAL A 194 5.14 -7.47 26.20
N VAL A 195 5.23 -6.81 25.04
CA VAL A 195 6.01 -7.29 23.90
C VAL A 195 7.51 -7.22 24.15
N GLU A 196 8.02 -6.15 24.76
CA GLU A 196 9.45 -6.01 25.09
C GLU A 196 9.96 -7.21 25.91
N ASP A 197 9.18 -7.61 26.91
CA ASP A 197 9.53 -8.72 27.79
C ASP A 197 9.22 -10.11 27.18
N ASN A 198 8.23 -10.20 26.27
CA ASN A 198 7.64 -11.49 25.87
C ASN A 198 7.50 -11.68 24.35
N TYR A 199 8.23 -10.94 23.50
CA TYR A 199 8.05 -11.01 22.03
C TYR A 199 8.17 -12.42 21.44
N ASN A 200 8.92 -13.33 22.07
CA ASN A 200 9.04 -14.74 21.64
C ASN A 200 8.03 -15.69 22.31
N ASN A 201 7.26 -15.22 23.30
CA ASN A 201 6.36 -16.05 24.08
C ASN A 201 4.89 -15.80 23.67
N ILE A 202 4.49 -16.50 22.61
CA ILE A 202 3.14 -16.39 22.02
C ILE A 202 2.03 -16.67 23.05
N ALA A 203 2.27 -17.56 24.02
CA ALA A 203 1.26 -17.87 25.05
C ALA A 203 0.96 -16.63 25.91
N VAL A 204 1.99 -15.97 26.42
CA VAL A 204 1.84 -14.76 27.25
C VAL A 204 1.26 -13.60 26.45
N LEU A 205 1.66 -13.44 25.19
CA LEU A 205 1.09 -12.41 24.31
C LEU A 205 -0.42 -12.63 24.11
N ASN A 206 -0.83 -13.87 23.79
CA ASN A 206 -2.24 -14.22 23.60
C ASN A 206 -3.06 -14.07 24.88
N GLU A 207 -2.50 -14.40 26.06
CA GLU A 207 -3.15 -14.18 27.36
C GLU A 207 -3.45 -12.70 27.61
N ASN A 208 -2.62 -11.79 27.07
CA ASN A 208 -2.81 -10.34 27.12
C ASN A 208 -3.63 -9.79 25.93
N GLY A 209 -4.21 -10.67 25.10
CA GLY A 209 -4.97 -10.28 23.91
C GLY A 209 -4.12 -9.65 22.80
N ILE A 210 -2.80 -9.83 22.85
CA ILE A 210 -1.84 -9.31 21.86
C ILE A 210 -1.56 -10.40 20.84
N PHE A 211 -1.88 -10.10 19.58
CA PHE A 211 -1.67 -11.00 18.45
C PHE A 211 -0.35 -10.68 17.77
N THR A 212 0.36 -11.73 17.35
CA THR A 212 1.55 -11.59 16.51
C THR A 212 1.16 -11.21 15.08
N LYS A 213 2.14 -10.79 14.28
CA LYS A 213 1.98 -10.52 12.85
C LYS A 213 1.26 -11.68 12.15
N LEU A 214 0.13 -11.38 11.51
CA LEU A 214 -0.61 -12.32 10.67
C LEU A 214 0.08 -12.47 9.31
N PRO A 215 0.34 -13.71 8.85
CA PRO A 215 0.79 -13.93 7.50
C PRO A 215 -0.33 -13.58 6.50
N ILE A 216 0.03 -12.95 5.39
CA ILE A 216 -0.90 -12.72 4.29
C ILE A 216 -1.02 -14.03 3.51
N GLU A 217 -2.17 -14.69 3.60
CA GLU A 217 -2.44 -15.96 2.91
C GLU A 217 -2.92 -15.74 1.47
N SER A 218 -2.09 -15.10 0.64
CA SER A 218 -2.43 -14.78 -0.76
C SER A 218 -2.09 -15.88 -1.78
N SER A 219 -1.79 -17.10 -1.31
CA SER A 219 -1.30 -18.20 -2.16
C SER A 219 -2.27 -18.59 -3.27
N GLU A 220 -3.58 -18.53 -2.99
CA GLU A 220 -4.65 -18.78 -3.97
C GLU A 220 -4.64 -17.78 -5.14
N TYR A 221 -4.02 -16.61 -4.97
CA TYR A 221 -3.94 -15.57 -5.99
C TYR A 221 -2.63 -15.61 -6.79
N ALA A 222 -1.72 -16.53 -6.48
CA ALA A 222 -0.45 -16.69 -7.19
C ALA A 222 -0.63 -16.98 -8.69
N TYR A 223 -1.77 -17.55 -9.10
CA TYR A 223 -2.07 -17.78 -10.52
C TYR A 223 -2.07 -16.48 -11.35
N ILE A 224 -2.48 -15.34 -10.77
CA ILE A 224 -2.48 -14.03 -11.44
C ILE A 224 -1.07 -13.65 -11.83
N TYR A 225 -0.13 -13.84 -10.91
CA TYR A 225 1.28 -13.58 -11.14
C TYR A 225 1.83 -14.45 -12.28
N TYR A 226 1.50 -15.75 -12.28
CA TYR A 226 1.93 -16.66 -13.34
C TYR A 226 1.32 -16.30 -14.71
N LEU A 227 0.03 -15.95 -14.77
CA LEU A 227 -0.64 -15.54 -16.01
C LEU A 227 0.00 -14.30 -16.63
N ILE A 228 0.25 -13.26 -15.81
CA ILE A 228 0.90 -12.03 -16.28
C ILE A 228 2.34 -12.32 -16.74
N THR A 229 3.09 -13.13 -15.98
CA THR A 229 4.46 -13.50 -16.33
C THR A 229 4.53 -14.31 -17.63
N ILE A 230 3.65 -15.29 -17.81
CA ILE A 230 3.55 -16.09 -19.05
C ILE A 230 3.18 -15.18 -20.23
N GLY A 231 2.21 -14.28 -20.05
CA GLY A 231 1.82 -13.30 -21.07
C GLY A 231 3.00 -12.44 -21.51
N TYR A 232 3.80 -11.95 -20.56
CA TYR A 232 5.03 -11.23 -20.85
C TYR A 232 6.03 -12.07 -21.63
N ILE A 233 6.29 -13.32 -21.23
CA ILE A 233 7.22 -14.22 -21.92
C ILE A 233 6.78 -14.46 -23.37
N ILE A 234 5.49 -14.67 -23.62
CA ILE A 234 4.95 -14.86 -24.97
C ILE A 234 5.17 -13.61 -25.82
N ILE A 235 4.81 -12.43 -25.31
CA ILE A 235 5.04 -11.14 -25.99
C ILE A 235 6.53 -10.96 -26.29
N MET A 236 7.39 -11.28 -25.32
CA MET A 236 8.83 -11.21 -25.46
C MET A 236 9.37 -12.10 -26.57
N ILE A 237 8.92 -13.35 -26.66
CA ILE A 237 9.29 -14.28 -27.73
C ILE A 237 8.86 -13.71 -29.09
N ILE A 238 7.64 -13.20 -29.20
CA ILE A 238 7.09 -12.60 -30.44
C ILE A 238 7.92 -11.38 -30.85
N VAL A 239 8.15 -10.45 -29.93
CA VAL A 239 8.93 -9.22 -30.19
C VAL A 239 10.37 -9.56 -30.56
N THR A 240 11.01 -10.51 -29.86
CA THR A 240 12.35 -11.00 -30.18
C THR A 240 12.38 -11.57 -31.60
N TYR A 241 11.38 -12.38 -31.97
CA TYR A 241 11.26 -12.93 -33.31
C TYR A 241 11.17 -11.84 -34.38
N PHE A 242 10.32 -10.82 -34.19
CA PHE A 242 10.19 -9.72 -35.13
C PHE A 242 11.46 -8.86 -35.25
N ILE A 243 12.12 -8.55 -34.12
CA ILE A 243 13.31 -7.68 -34.12
C ILE A 243 14.52 -8.38 -34.77
N PHE A 244 14.72 -9.68 -34.51
CA PHE A 244 15.94 -10.38 -34.94
C PHE A 244 15.78 -11.22 -36.20
N PHE A 245 14.60 -11.81 -36.42
CA PHE A 245 14.38 -12.80 -37.49
C PHE A 245 13.48 -12.29 -38.61
N PHE A 246 12.59 -11.33 -38.34
CA PHE A 246 11.75 -10.69 -39.37
C PHE A 246 12.53 -9.60 -40.13
N ARG A 247 13.62 -10.01 -40.79
CA ARG A 247 14.22 -9.19 -41.85
C ARG A 247 13.46 -9.48 -43.13
N PRO A 248 12.99 -8.47 -43.89
CA PRO A 248 12.46 -8.73 -45.23
C PRO A 248 13.55 -9.47 -46.01
N LYS A 249 13.22 -10.66 -46.55
CA LYS A 249 14.09 -11.37 -47.48
C LYS A 249 14.32 -10.43 -48.66
N LYS A 250 15.47 -9.73 -48.69
CA LYS A 250 15.94 -9.14 -49.92
C LYS A 250 16.37 -10.30 -50.81
N LEU A 251 15.64 -10.52 -51.91
CA LEU A 251 16.10 -11.30 -53.04
C LEU A 251 17.31 -10.57 -53.63
N GLY A 252 18.51 -10.83 -53.08
CA GLY A 252 19.78 -10.23 -53.50
C GLY A 252 20.49 -9.39 -52.43
N LYS A 253 21.83 -9.41 -52.45
CA LYS A 253 22.69 -8.62 -51.55
C LYS A 253 22.62 -7.10 -51.79
N GLU A 254 22.08 -6.66 -52.94
CA GLU A 254 21.97 -5.26 -53.33
C GLU A 254 20.51 -4.87 -53.56
N LYS A 255 20.17 -3.58 -53.33
CA LYS A 255 18.92 -3.04 -53.89
C LYS A 255 19.04 -3.12 -55.42
N PRO A 256 18.08 -3.69 -56.17
CA PRO A 256 18.15 -3.69 -57.62
C PRO A 256 18.36 -2.25 -58.10
N SER A 257 19.32 -2.06 -59.00
CA SER A 257 19.64 -0.75 -59.54
C SER A 257 18.40 -0.14 -60.20
N LYS A 258 18.27 1.19 -60.18
CA LYS A 258 17.12 1.90 -60.80
C LYS A 258 16.92 1.55 -62.29
N HIS A 259 17.91 0.95 -62.96
CA HIS A 259 17.79 0.49 -64.33
C HIS A 259 16.87 -0.71 -64.53
N PHE A 260 16.60 -1.53 -63.50
CA PHE A 260 15.69 -2.66 -63.64
C PHE A 260 14.21 -2.24 -63.75
N TYR A 261 13.83 -1.10 -63.15
CA TYR A 261 12.46 -0.60 -63.19
C TYR A 261 12.11 0.13 -64.50
N LYS A 262 13.10 0.45 -65.34
CA LYS A 262 12.90 1.22 -66.58
C LYS A 262 12.73 0.35 -67.83
N LYS A 263 12.75 -0.98 -67.70
CA LYS A 263 12.73 -1.91 -68.84
C LYS A 263 11.41 -2.69 -69.00
N THR A 264 10.45 -2.50 -68.09
CA THR A 264 9.12 -3.13 -68.13
C THR A 264 8.00 -2.21 -68.61
N GLU A 265 8.33 -0.97 -68.99
CA GLU A 265 7.44 -0.09 -69.76
C GLU A 265 7.99 0.04 -71.19
N LYS A 266 7.78 -1.01 -71.99
CA LYS A 266 7.73 -0.93 -73.45
C LYS A 266 6.92 -2.09 -73.99
#